data_AF-A0A2C9CH67-F1
#
_entry.id   AF-A0A2C9CH67-F1
#
_cell.length_a   1.000
_cell.length_b   1.000
_cell.length_c   1.000
_cell.angle_alpha   90.00
_cell.angle_beta   90.00
_cell.angle_gamma   90.00
#
_symmetry.space_group_name_H-M   'P 1'
#
loop_
_entity.id
_entity.type
_entity.pdbx_description
1 polymer ?
#
loop_
_entity_poly.entity_id
_entity_poly.type
_entity_poly.pdbx_seq_one_letter_code
_entity_poly.pdbx_strand_id
1 'polypeptide(L)'
;MLHALFCDKLTLGESAFIISLAMVSGGLGAFLSIIFRMGKESIDCLAGKKLHELESMYRIIAGMLSALLASLLVRSEMFLPAFSKMNHIELSIIAIGFIAGMSERFAPSILSKLEKNKKIV
;
A
#
# COMPACT_ATOMS: atom_id res chain seq x y z
N MET A 1 32.81 -4.29 19.72
CA MET A 1 31.80 -5.26 19.26
C MET A 1 30.44 -5.11 19.96
N LEU A 2 30.39 -4.93 21.29
CA LEU A 2 29.12 -4.72 22.03
C LEU A 2 28.36 -3.42 21.66
N HIS A 3 29.08 -2.35 21.31
CA HIS A 3 28.50 -1.06 20.93
C HIS A 3 27.77 -1.09 19.57
N ALA A 4 28.23 -1.90 18.61
CA ALA A 4 27.61 -2.05 17.30
C ALA A 4 26.26 -2.78 17.39
N LEU A 5 26.19 -3.79 18.26
CA LEU A 5 24.97 -4.59 18.49
C LEU A 5 23.88 -3.80 19.24
N PHE A 6 24.27 -2.85 20.09
CA PHE A 6 23.33 -1.93 20.74
C PHE A 6 22.81 -0.87 19.76
N CYS A 7 23.67 -0.39 18.86
CA CYS A 7 23.29 0.52 17.78
C CYS A 7 22.34 -0.16 16.77
N ASP A 8 22.55 -1.43 16.44
CA ASP A 8 21.65 -2.23 15.61
C ASP A 8 20.27 -2.42 16.27
N LYS A 9 20.20 -2.68 17.58
CA LYS A 9 18.91 -2.77 18.28
C LYS A 9 18.17 -1.43 18.35
N LEU A 10 18.88 -0.32 18.46
CA LEU A 10 18.29 1.02 18.49
C LEU A 10 17.79 1.44 17.10
N THR A 11 18.55 1.13 16.04
CA THR A 11 18.16 1.36 14.64
C THR A 11 17.07 0.40 14.16
N LEU A 12 16.99 -0.82 14.70
CA LEU A 12 15.85 -1.73 14.50
C LEU A 12 14.54 -1.14 15.03
N GLY A 13 14.58 -0.44 16.16
CA GLY A 13 13.41 0.24 16.74
C GLY A 13 12.90 1.38 15.87
N GLU A 14 13.81 2.26 15.43
CA GLU A 14 13.49 3.35 14.49
C GLU A 14 12.97 2.80 13.16
N SER A 15 13.61 1.75 12.65
CA SER A 15 13.21 1.09 11.41
C SER A 15 11.81 0.48 11.49
N ALA A 16 11.51 -0.26 12.57
CA ALA A 16 10.21 -0.86 12.79
C ALA A 16 9.11 0.19 12.98
N PHE A 17 9.43 1.32 13.63
CA PHE A 17 8.51 2.43 13.78
C PHE A 17 8.13 3.04 12.42
N ILE A 18 9.08 3.16 11.50
CA ILE A 18 8.81 3.81 10.21
C ILE A 18 8.05 2.87 9.28
N ILE A 19 8.34 1.57 9.34
CA ILE A 19 7.56 0.56 8.60
C ILE A 19 6.11 0.52 9.11
N SER A 20 5.89 0.60 10.43
CA SER A 20 4.53 0.64 10.98
C SER A 20 3.79 1.92 10.58
N LEU A 21 4.48 3.06 10.57
CA LEU A 21 3.92 4.32 10.06
C LEU A 21 3.58 4.23 8.57
N ALA A 22 4.43 3.56 7.78
CA ALA A 22 4.19 3.31 6.36
C ALA A 22 3.00 2.35 6.12
N MET A 23 2.78 1.36 6.99
CA MET A 23 1.57 0.52 6.95
C MET A 23 0.30 1.33 7.18
N VAL A 24 0.30 2.22 8.18
CA VAL A 24 -0.85 3.10 8.46
C VAL A 24 -1.09 4.05 7.28
N SER A 25 -0.01 4.62 6.73
CA SER A 25 -0.03 5.42 5.50
C SER A 25 -0.62 4.65 4.30
N GLY A 26 -0.25 3.37 4.13
CA GLY A 26 -0.83 2.49 3.12
C GLY A 26 -2.33 2.26 3.30
N GLY A 27 -2.77 2.04 4.53
CA GLY A 27 -4.20 1.97 4.86
C GLY A 27 -4.95 3.26 4.52
N LEU A 28 -4.36 4.43 4.77
CA LEU A 28 -4.91 5.72 4.36
C LEU A 28 -4.97 5.88 2.83
N GLY A 29 -3.95 5.41 2.11
CA GLY A 29 -3.93 5.38 0.64
C GLY A 29 -5.05 4.49 0.07
N ALA A 30 -5.29 3.33 0.68
CA ALA A 30 -6.39 2.43 0.31
C ALA A 30 -7.75 3.04 0.64
N PHE A 31 -7.88 3.70 1.79
CA PHE A 31 -9.11 4.42 2.16
C PHE A 31 -9.44 5.54 1.16
N LEU A 32 -8.44 6.33 0.76
CA LEU A 32 -8.62 7.36 -0.27
C LEU A 32 -9.01 6.77 -1.62
N SER A 33 -8.45 5.60 -1.96
CA SER A 33 -8.82 4.84 -3.16
C SER A 33 -10.30 4.41 -3.16
N ILE A 34 -10.84 4.01 -1.99
CA ILE A 34 -12.26 3.69 -1.80
C ILE A 34 -13.13 4.94 -1.95
N ILE A 35 -12.74 6.08 -1.35
CA ILE A 35 -13.49 7.35 -1.49
C ILE A 35 -13.61 7.75 -2.96
N PHE A 36 -12.51 7.70 -3.72
CA PHE A 36 -12.53 8.03 -5.15
C PHE A 36 -13.40 7.07 -5.99
N ARG A 37 -13.74 5.90 -5.46
CA ARG A 37 -14.58 4.89 -6.12
C ARG A 37 -16.07 5.11 -5.86
N MET A 38 -16.44 5.62 -4.68
CA MET A 38 -17.84 5.82 -4.31
C MET A 38 -18.62 6.67 -5.32
N GLY A 39 -17.96 7.58 -6.04
CA GLY A 39 -18.60 8.40 -7.10
C GLY A 39 -18.68 7.75 -8.49
N LYS A 40 -18.17 6.52 -8.69
CA LYS A 40 -18.07 5.86 -10.00
C LYS A 40 -18.66 4.45 -10.06
N GLU A 41 -18.89 3.78 -8.94
CA GLU A 41 -19.53 2.46 -8.93
C GLU A 41 -21.05 2.58 -8.84
N SER A 42 -21.75 1.84 -9.71
CA SER A 42 -23.16 1.53 -9.55
C SER A 42 -23.30 0.59 -8.36
N ILE A 43 -23.66 1.13 -7.20
CA ILE A 43 -23.94 0.33 -6.01
C ILE A 43 -25.11 -0.58 -6.35
N ASP A 44 -24.87 -1.89 -6.37
CA ASP A 44 -25.92 -2.86 -6.63
C ASP A 44 -26.79 -2.96 -5.37
N CYS A 45 -27.99 -2.39 -5.44
CA CYS A 45 -28.95 -2.39 -4.33
C CYS A 45 -29.38 -3.80 -3.90
N LEU A 46 -29.07 -4.83 -4.71
CA LEU A 46 -29.35 -6.24 -4.40
C LEU A 46 -28.24 -6.90 -3.57
N ALA A 47 -27.06 -6.30 -3.49
CA ALA A 47 -25.98 -6.79 -2.64
C ALA A 47 -26.28 -6.46 -1.17
N GLY A 48 -26.30 -7.50 -0.31
CA GLY A 48 -26.52 -7.30 1.12
C GLY A 48 -25.45 -6.38 1.73
N LYS A 49 -25.86 -5.47 2.63
CA LYS A 49 -24.99 -4.48 3.29
C LYS A 49 -23.69 -5.07 3.86
N LYS A 50 -23.75 -6.30 4.37
CA LYS A 50 -22.58 -7.02 4.91
C LYS A 50 -21.49 -7.28 3.85
N LEU A 51 -21.87 -7.50 2.59
CA LEU A 51 -20.91 -7.81 1.53
C LEU A 51 -20.06 -6.58 1.17
N HIS A 52 -20.70 -5.41 1.06
CA HIS A 52 -19.99 -4.15 0.79
C HIS A 52 -19.09 -3.70 1.95
N GLU A 53 -19.51 -3.93 3.19
CA GLU A 53 -18.69 -3.67 4.37
C GLU A 53 -17.45 -4.57 4.38
N LEU A 54 -17.64 -5.86 4.12
CA LEU A 54 -16.57 -6.84 4.08
C LEU A 54 -15.57 -6.55 2.96
N GLU A 55 -16.06 -6.18 1.78
CA GLU A 55 -15.24 -5.80 0.63
C GLU A 55 -14.37 -4.57 0.95
N SER A 56 -14.95 -3.56 1.58
CA SER A 56 -14.21 -2.33 1.95
C SER A 56 -13.15 -2.64 3.01
N MET A 57 -13.45 -3.51 3.96
CA MET A 57 -12.51 -3.94 5.00
C MET A 57 -11.31 -4.68 4.39
N TYR A 58 -11.55 -5.65 3.50
CA TYR A 58 -10.46 -6.40 2.86
C TYR A 58 -9.56 -5.54 2.00
N ARG A 59 -10.09 -4.49 1.35
CA ARG A 59 -9.29 -3.50 0.61
C ARG A 59 -8.35 -2.74 1.57
N ILE A 60 -8.84 -2.24 2.70
CA ILE A 60 -7.95 -1.57 3.66
C ILE A 60 -6.84 -2.52 4.15
N ILE A 61 -7.17 -3.78 4.44
CA ILE A 61 -6.19 -4.78 4.88
C ILE A 61 -5.14 -5.05 3.80
N ALA A 62 -5.54 -5.26 2.54
CA ALA A 62 -4.58 -5.54 1.48
C ALA A 62 -3.77 -4.30 1.06
N GLY A 63 -4.31 -3.08 1.23
CA GLY A 63 -3.54 -1.83 1.17
C GLY A 63 -2.48 -1.67 2.27
N MET A 64 -2.77 -2.12 3.50
CA MET A 64 -1.77 -2.17 4.57
C MET A 64 -0.68 -3.21 4.28
N LEU A 65 -1.06 -4.38 3.75
CA LEU A 65 -0.11 -5.43 3.35
C LEU A 65 0.78 -5.01 2.18
N SER A 66 0.23 -4.31 1.19
CA SER A 66 1.01 -3.81 0.04
C SER A 66 2.02 -2.76 0.48
N ALA A 67 1.65 -1.87 1.41
CA ALA A 67 2.58 -0.91 2.00
C ALA A 67 3.67 -1.57 2.83
N LEU A 68 3.34 -2.61 3.61
CA LEU A 68 4.35 -3.40 4.35
C LEU A 68 5.39 -4.01 3.38
N LEU A 69 4.91 -4.68 2.33
CA LEU A 69 5.77 -5.29 1.31
C LEU A 69 6.64 -4.24 0.60
N ALA A 70 6.04 -3.12 0.18
CA ALA A 70 6.76 -2.04 -0.49
C ALA A 70 7.83 -1.42 0.41
N SER A 71 7.53 -1.23 1.69
CA SER A 71 8.48 -0.70 2.69
C SER A 71 9.68 -1.64 2.88
N LEU A 72 9.43 -2.95 2.94
CA LEU A 72 10.50 -3.97 3.00
C LEU A 72 11.35 -3.98 1.73
N LEU A 73 10.70 -3.90 0.56
CA LEU A 73 11.38 -3.89 -0.74
C LEU A 73 12.33 -2.70 -0.89
N VAL A 74 11.90 -1.50 -0.47
CA VAL A 74 12.73 -0.30 -0.47
C VAL A 74 13.92 -0.44 0.48
N ARG A 75 13.68 -0.96 1.69
CA ARG A 75 14.75 -1.20 2.67
C ARG A 75 15.74 -2.28 2.25
N SER A 76 15.29 -3.31 1.54
CA SER A 76 16.15 -4.37 1.00
C SER A 76 16.99 -3.92 -0.20
N GLU A 77 16.81 -2.67 -0.67
CA GLU A 77 17.37 -2.11 -1.91
C GLU A 77 17.07 -2.93 -3.19
N MET A 78 16.23 -3.97 -3.10
CA MET A 78 15.84 -4.80 -4.24
C MET A 78 14.98 -4.04 -5.25
N PHE A 79 14.20 -3.06 -4.79
CA PHE A 79 13.30 -2.25 -5.61
C PHE A 79 13.49 -0.77 -5.27
N LEU A 80 13.64 0.07 -6.30
CA LEU A 80 13.81 1.52 -6.19
C LEU A 80 15.04 2.01 -5.38
N PRO A 81 16.28 1.59 -5.72
CA PRO A 81 17.50 2.10 -5.07
C PRO A 81 17.69 3.62 -5.22
N ALA A 82 16.99 4.25 -6.17
CA ALA A 82 16.91 5.70 -6.31
C ALA A 82 16.32 6.41 -5.08
N PHE A 83 15.42 5.73 -4.34
CA PHE A 83 14.82 6.26 -3.11
C PHE A 83 15.62 5.92 -1.86
N SER A 84 16.44 4.86 -1.89
CA SER A 84 17.38 4.54 -0.80
C SER A 84 18.50 5.59 -0.64
N LYS A 85 18.89 6.24 -1.75
CA LYS A 85 19.97 7.24 -1.78
C LYS A 85 19.52 8.68 -1.49
N MET A 86 18.24 8.92 -1.17
CA MET A 86 17.75 10.26 -0.84
C MET A 86 18.06 10.62 0.61
N ASN A 87 18.34 11.91 0.87
CA ASN A 87 18.60 12.45 2.21
C ASN A 87 17.45 12.21 3.23
N HIS A 88 16.25 11.84 2.76
CA HIS A 88 15.07 11.55 3.59
C HIS A 88 14.43 10.22 3.19
N ILE A 89 15.15 9.11 3.42
CA ILE A 89 14.67 7.75 3.12
C ILE A 89 13.37 7.42 3.86
N GLU A 90 13.21 7.91 5.09
CA GLU A 90 12.05 7.60 5.93
C GLU A 90 10.75 8.20 5.39
N LEU A 91 10.80 9.45 4.91
CA LEU A 91 9.66 10.09 4.22
C LEU A 91 9.34 9.37 2.91
N SER A 92 10.36 8.89 2.21
CA SER A 92 10.19 8.15 0.96
C SER A 92 9.48 6.82 1.19
N ILE A 93 9.82 6.09 2.26
CA ILE A 93 9.15 4.84 2.64
C ILE A 93 7.68 5.09 2.97
N ILE A 94 7.35 6.15 3.70
CA ILE A 94 5.96 6.51 4.03
C ILE A 94 5.16 6.86 2.77
N ALA A 95 5.75 7.63 1.85
CA ALA A 95 5.13 8.01 0.59
C ALA A 95 4.93 6.81 -0.36
N ILE A 96 5.91 5.92 -0.45
CA ILE A 96 5.82 4.69 -1.22
C ILE A 96 4.74 3.78 -0.62
N GLY A 97 4.67 3.67 0.70
CA GLY A 97 3.60 2.96 1.41
C GLY A 97 2.21 3.50 1.04
N PHE A 98 2.04 4.83 1.04
CA PHE A 98 0.79 5.47 0.62
C PHE A 98 0.41 5.12 -0.82
N ILE A 99 1.37 5.25 -1.75
CA ILE A 99 1.16 4.99 -3.18
C ILE A 99 0.88 3.49 -3.41
N ALA A 100 1.56 2.61 -2.70
CA ALA A 100 1.34 1.16 -2.75
C ALA A 100 -0.07 0.79 -2.27
N GLY A 101 -0.54 1.42 -1.19
CA GLY A 101 -1.92 1.26 -0.71
C GLY A 101 -2.97 1.81 -1.68
N MET A 102 -2.70 2.97 -2.30
CA MET A 102 -3.56 3.51 -3.36
C MET A 102 -3.61 2.59 -4.60
N SER A 103 -2.53 1.83 -4.83
CA SER A 103 -2.34 1.03 -6.04
C SER A 103 -3.15 -0.26 -6.12
N GLU A 104 -3.80 -0.68 -5.03
CA GLU A 104 -4.75 -1.79 -5.01
C GLU A 104 -5.83 -1.71 -6.09
N ARG A 105 -6.12 -0.49 -6.55
CA ARG A 105 -7.07 -0.19 -7.62
C ARG A 105 -6.55 -0.49 -9.03
N PHE A 106 -5.23 -0.52 -9.24
CA PHE A 106 -4.66 -0.71 -10.58
C PHE A 106 -4.90 -2.12 -11.10
N ALA A 107 -4.79 -3.15 -10.25
CA ALA A 107 -5.02 -4.54 -10.66
C ALA A 107 -6.42 -4.78 -11.30
N PRO A 108 -7.55 -4.43 -10.66
CA PRO A 108 -8.88 -4.67 -11.25
C PRO A 108 -9.22 -3.71 -12.40
N SER A 109 -8.72 -2.47 -12.39
CA SER A 109 -8.99 -1.51 -13.47
C SER A 109 -8.20 -1.80 -14.75
N ILE A 110 -7.02 -2.40 -14.64
CA ILE A 110 -6.25 -2.88 -15.80
C ILE A 110 -6.89 -4.15 -16.36
N LEU A 111 -7.32 -5.08 -15.50
CA LEU A 111 -7.97 -6.32 -15.91
C LEU A 111 -9.29 -6.05 -16.67
N SER A 112 -10.15 -5.19 -16.13
CA SER A 112 -11.41 -4.80 -16.80
C SER A 112 -11.19 -4.07 -18.14
N LYS A 113 -10.12 -3.26 -18.26
CA LYS A 113 -9.73 -2.65 -19.54
C LYS A 113 -9.23 -3.70 -20.53
N LEU A 114 -8.44 -4.68 -20.08
CA LEU A 114 -7.97 -5.79 -20.92
C LEU A 114 -9.13 -6.65 -21.42
N GLU A 115 -10.08 -7.01 -20.55
CA GLU A 115 -11.27 -7.79 -20.93
C GLU A 115 -12.15 -7.03 -21.93
N LYS A 116 -12.34 -5.73 -21.71
CA LYS A 116 -13.11 -4.88 -22.64
C LYS A 116 -12.43 -4.76 -24.00
N ASN A 117 -11.09 -4.70 -24.04
CA ASN A 117 -10.34 -4.68 -25.29
C ASN A 117 -10.38 -6.05 -26.01
N LYS A 118 -10.32 -7.16 -25.26
CA LYS A 118 -10.38 -8.52 -25.80
C LYS A 118 -11.76 -8.90 -26.36
N LYS A 119 -12.85 -8.30 -25.89
CA LYS A 119 -14.21 -8.49 -26.45
C LYS A 119 -14.48 -7.71 -27.75
N ILE A 120 -13.51 -6.93 -28.26
CA ILE A 120 -13.65 -6.13 -29.50
C ILE A 120 -12.88 -6.78 -30.68
N VAL A 121 -12.38 -8.00 -30.52
CA VAL A 121 -11.77 -8.81 -31.62
C VAL A 121 -12.60 -10.05 -31.87
#